data_AF-A0A9X3E6S3-F1
#
_entry.id   AF-A0A9X3E6S3-F1
#
_cell.length_a   1.000
_cell.length_b   1.000
_cell.length_c   1.000
_cell.angle_alpha   90.00
_cell.angle_beta   90.00
_cell.angle_gamma   90.00
#
_symmetry.space_group_name_H-M   'P 1'
#
loop_
_entity.id
_entity.type
_entity.pdbx_description
1 polymer ?
#
loop_
_entity_poly.entity_id
_entity_poly.type
_entity_poly.pdbx_seq_one_letter_code
_entity_poly.pdbx_strand_id
1 'polypeptide(L)' 'MTATRRKILIALVVVLALLVVADSFVTHHPSFGIDGTPGFAAWFGLFGAAVAVMVAHGWGRLMRRRGERADD' A
#
# COMPACT_ATOMS: atom_id res chain seq x y z
N MET A 1 13.57 -14.30 -3.92
CA MET A 1 12.58 -14.00 -2.86
C MET A 1 12.41 -15.26 -2.02
N THR A 2 12.53 -15.19 -0.69
CA THR A 2 12.42 -16.37 0.18
C THR A 2 10.99 -16.94 0.18
N ALA A 3 10.85 -18.25 0.38
CA ALA A 3 9.53 -18.93 0.38
C ALA A 3 8.58 -18.34 1.44
N THR A 4 9.11 -17.95 2.60
CA THR A 4 8.36 -17.32 3.70
C THR A 4 7.81 -15.94 3.31
N ARG A 5 8.63 -15.08 2.68
CA ARG A 5 8.19 -13.75 2.23
C ARG A 5 7.05 -13.86 1.22
N ARG A 6 7.14 -14.81 0.29
CA ARG A 6 6.10 -15.04 -0.71
C ARG A 6 4.78 -15.48 -0.08
N LYS A 7 4.83 -16.38 0.92
CA LYS A 7 3.63 -16.82 1.66
C LYS A 7 2.92 -15.67 2.38
N ILE A 8 3.69 -14.82 3.06
CA ILE A 8 3.13 -13.65 3.76
C ILE A 8 2.44 -12.69 2.77
N LEU A 9 3.10 -12.40 1.64
CA LEU A 9 2.52 -11.53 0.62
C LEU A 9 1.21 -12.10 0.05
N ILE A 10 1.16 -13.40 -0.23
CA ILE A 10 -0.06 -14.06 -0.70
C ILE A 10 -1.15 -13.97 0.37
N ALA A 11 -0.84 -14.24 1.64
CA ALA A 11 -1.81 -14.15 2.72
C ALA A 11 -2.39 -12.73 2.86
N LEU A 12 -1.54 -11.70 2.77
CA LEU A 12 -1.98 -10.30 2.80
C LEU A 12 -2.87 -9.94 1.62
N VAL A 13 -2.54 -10.42 0.40
CA VAL A 13 -3.38 -10.21 -0.79
C VAL A 13 -4.73 -10.90 -0.64
N VAL A 14 -4.76 -12.12 -0.08
CA VAL A 14 -6.01 -12.83 0.19
C VAL A 14 -6.87 -12.07 1.20
N VAL A 15 -6.28 -11.61 2.31
CA VAL A 15 -6.98 -10.79 3.31
C VAL A 15 -7.53 -9.52 2.68
N LEU A 16 -6.74 -8.82 1.87
CA LEU A 16 -7.20 -7.62 1.15
C LEU A 16 -8.41 -7.91 0.25
N ALA A 17 -8.37 -8.99 -0.53
CA ALA A 17 -9.48 -9.40 -1.39
C ALA A 17 -10.75 -9.69 -0.57
N LEU A 18 -10.61 -10.37 0.58
CA LEU A 18 -11.72 -10.63 1.49
C LEU A 18 -12.32 -9.35 2.06
N LEU A 19 -11.49 -8.35 2.41
CA LEU A 19 -11.98 -7.06 2.88
C LEU A 19 -12.76 -6.31 1.79
N VAL A 20 -12.29 -6.34 0.54
CA VAL A 20 -13.04 -5.75 -0.60
C VAL A 20 -14.41 -6.42 -0.78
N VAL A 21 -14.46 -7.74 -0.65
CA VAL A 21 -15.74 -8.47 -0.72
C VAL A 21 -16.64 -8.11 0.46
N ALA A 22 -16.10 -8.07 1.69
CA ALA A 22 -16.85 -7.70 2.88
C ALA A 22 -17.43 -6.28 2.82
N ASP A 23 -16.68 -5.35 2.21
CA ASP A 23 -17.10 -3.97 1.98
C ASP A 23 -18.41 -3.87 1.17
N SER A 24 -18.63 -4.81 0.24
CA SER A 24 -19.86 -4.87 -0.56
C SER A 24 -21.12 -5.21 0.26
N PHE A 25 -20.96 -5.72 1.49
CA PHE A 25 -22.06 -6.03 2.40
C PHE A 25 -22.35 -4.92 3.41
N VAL A 26 -21.54 -3.86 3.44
CA VAL A 26 -21.69 -2.75 4.38
C VAL A 26 -22.30 -1.56 3.66
N THR A 27 -23.41 -1.03 4.17
CA THR A 27 -24.01 0.20 3.64
C THR A 27 -23.09 1.38 3.94
N HIS A 28 -22.53 1.97 2.89
CA HIS A 28 -21.70 3.16 2.99
C HIS A 28 -22.59 4.41 3.02
N HIS A 29 -22.32 5.32 3.96
CA HIS A 29 -22.87 6.67 3.94
C HIS A 29 -21.83 7.61 3.34
N PRO A 30 -21.91 7.87 2.02
CA PRO A 30 -20.90 8.68 1.36
C PRO A 30 -20.92 10.10 1.90
N SER A 31 -19.81 10.53 2.49
CA SER A 31 -19.54 11.88 2.98
C SER A 31 -18.74 12.70 1.96
N PHE A 32 -17.98 12.03 1.09
CA PHE A 32 -17.15 12.63 0.03
C PHE A 32 -17.43 11.92 -1.28
N GLY A 33 -17.95 12.54 -2.34
CA GLY A 33 -18.51 11.85 -3.53
C GLY A 33 -17.74 10.66 -4.17
N ILE A 34 -16.46 10.43 -3.87
CA ILE A 34 -15.62 9.26 -4.25
C ILE A 34 -15.61 8.10 -3.23
N ASP A 35 -16.08 8.29 -2.01
CA ASP A 35 -16.12 7.29 -0.93
C ASP A 35 -17.26 6.26 -1.08
N GLY A 36 -18.19 6.50 -2.01
CA GLY A 36 -19.19 5.53 -2.43
C GLY A 36 -18.67 4.48 -3.42
N THR A 37 -17.39 4.51 -3.79
CA THR A 37 -16.82 3.49 -4.68
C THR A 37 -16.68 2.15 -3.96
N PRO A 38 -17.03 1.02 -4.60
CA PRO A 38 -16.90 -0.31 -3.98
C PRO A 38 -15.46 -0.58 -3.53
N GLY A 39 -15.28 -0.98 -2.28
CA GLY A 39 -13.96 -1.26 -1.72
C GLY A 39 -13.13 0.00 -1.48
N PHE A 40 -13.75 1.18 -1.35
CA PHE A 40 -13.04 2.46 -1.15
C PHE A 40 -11.99 2.37 -0.06
N ALA A 41 -12.37 1.90 1.12
CA ALA A 41 -11.46 1.77 2.26
C ALA A 41 -10.26 0.86 1.95
N ALA A 42 -10.46 -0.20 1.16
CA ALA A 42 -9.42 -1.16 0.83
C ALA A 42 -8.42 -0.61 -0.20
N TRP A 43 -8.89 -0.08 -1.33
CA TRP A 43 -7.99 0.44 -2.36
C TRP A 43 -7.35 1.78 -1.97
N PHE A 44 -8.10 2.64 -1.26
CA PHE A 44 -7.59 3.93 -0.81
C PHE A 44 -6.47 3.76 0.23
N GLY A 45 -6.66 2.87 1.21
CA GLY A 45 -5.63 2.55 2.20
C GLY A 45 -4.38 1.94 1.58
N LEU A 46 -4.53 0.99 0.66
CA LEU A 46 -3.41 0.40 -0.07
C LEU A 46 -2.67 1.44 -0.91
N PHE A 47 -3.41 2.27 -1.66
CA PHE A 47 -2.84 3.32 -2.49
C PHE A 47 -2.07 4.34 -1.64
N GLY A 48 -2.65 4.80 -0.53
CA GLY A 48 -2.01 5.72 0.40
C GLY A 48 -0.70 5.14 0.97
N ALA A 49 -0.71 3.87 1.38
CA ALA A 49 0.51 3.19 1.84
C ALA A 49 1.57 3.10 0.74
N ALA A 50 1.18 2.74 -0.48
CA ALA A 50 2.09 2.67 -1.62
C ALA A 50 2.72 4.03 -1.94
N VAL A 51 1.92 5.10 -1.93
CA VAL A 51 2.40 6.49 -2.10
C VAL A 51 3.38 6.86 -0.99
N ALA A 52 3.07 6.56 0.27
CA ALA A 52 3.96 6.85 1.39
C ALA A 52 5.32 6.14 1.24
N VAL A 53 5.31 4.86 0.86
CA VAL A 53 6.52 4.09 0.57
C VAL A 53 7.31 4.70 -0.60
N MET A 54 6.64 5.08 -1.69
CA MET A 54 7.28 5.72 -2.84
C MET A 54 7.91 7.06 -2.47
N VAL A 55 7.23 7.89 -1.69
CA VAL A 55 7.75 9.18 -1.19
C VAL A 55 8.97 8.94 -0.33
N ALA A 56 8.92 8.00 0.64
CA ALA A 56 10.06 7.67 1.48
C ALA A 56 11.27 7.18 0.68
N HIS A 57 11.06 6.31 -0.31
CA HIS A 57 12.13 5.83 -1.19
C HIS A 57 12.66 6.93 -2.11
N GLY A 58 11.79 7.79 -2.63
CA GLY A 58 12.16 8.96 -3.43
C GLY A 58 13.02 9.93 -2.61
N TRP A 59 12.62 10.21 -1.39
CA TRP A 59 13.34 11.04 -0.43
C TRP A 59 14.71 10.46 -0.09
N GLY A 60 14.78 9.17 0.23
CA GLY A 60 16.05 8.48 0.49
C GLY A 60 16.99 8.50 -0.72
N ARG A 61 16.46 8.41 -1.95
CA ARG A 61 17.27 8.55 -3.18
C ARG A 61 17.72 9.99 -3.43
N LEU A 62 16.88 10.98 -3.13
CA LEU A 62 17.22 12.39 -3.26
C LEU A 62 18.30 12.80 -2.24
N MET A 63 18.22 12.27 -1.02
CA MET A 63 19.18 12.53 0.06
C MET A 63 20.50 11.77 -0.07
N ARG A 64 20.57 10.73 -0.90
CA ARG A 64 21.84 10.06 -1.22
C ARG A 64 22.75 11.05 -1.94
N ARG A 65 23.65 11.70 -1.18
CA ARG A 65 24.78 12.45 -1.73
C ARG A 65 25.59 11.50 -2.61
N ARG A 66 25.99 11.93 -3.81
CA ARG A 66 26.77 11.16 -4.80
C ARG A 66 28.21 10.79 -4.36
N GLY A 67 28.52 10.77 -3.06
CA GLY A 67 29.89 10.90 -2.56
C GLY A 67 30.40 9.86 -1.55
N GLU A 68 29.67 8.81 -1.16
CA GLU A 68 30.22 7.78 -0.26
C GLU A 68 30.86 6.62 -1.05
N ARG A 69 31.80 6.98 -1.93
CA ARG A 69 32.99 6.15 -2.17
C ARG A 69 34.14 6.80 -1.39
N ALA A 70 34.27 6.43 -0.13
CA ALA A 70 35.56 6.33 0.53
C ALA A 70 35.73 4.82 0.71
N ASP A 71 36.35 4.13 -0.26
CA ASP A 71 37.77 3.75 -0.15
C ASP A 71 38.44 4.30 1.11
N ASP A 72 38.42 3.48 2.17
CA ASP A 72 39.45 3.28 3.21
C ASP A 72 39.20 1.93 3.90
#